data_AF-A0A934U8Y5-F1
#
_entry.id   AF-A0A934U8Y5-F1
#
_cell.length_a   1.000
_cell.length_b   1.000
_cell.length_c   1.000
_cell.angle_alpha   90.00
_cell.angle_beta   90.00
_cell.angle_gamma   90.00
#
_symmetry.space_group_name_H-M   'P 1'
#
loop_
_entity.id
_entity.type
_entity.pdbx_description
1 polymer ?
#
loop_
_entity_poly.entity_id
_entity_poly.type
_entity_poly.pdbx_seq_one_letter_code
_entity_poly.pdbx_strand_id
1 'polypeptide(L)'
;MASDKLAVDTDRLPTAELVALFATLECPPIEEMDGEYAARLLTQPDLLATVAGLFSVGNPLLPWLAKAFRPVDAESGRGYNTFRQFGRVVQRYPMITRIAPSRFDGLPAYHLIYGAFHSLCGDIHMVDEVRRVSPGVYLGIGTWGFTDGQRAKPLPFLLEATGAAYRGDIGRRRSGFVVSPREIPALEGDRR
;
A
#
# COMPACT_ATOMS: atom_id res chain seq x y z
N MET A 1 -0.09 30.11 12.16
CA MET A 1 -1.04 29.21 12.85
C MET A 1 -0.46 27.82 12.80
N ALA A 2 -0.32 27.19 13.96
CA ALA A 2 0.57 26.05 14.20
C ALA A 2 0.12 24.79 13.44
N SER A 3 0.96 24.30 12.53
CA SER A 3 0.91 22.91 12.09
C SER A 3 1.63 22.12 13.16
N ASP A 4 0.86 21.62 14.12
CA ASP A 4 1.34 20.64 15.08
C ASP A 4 1.56 19.34 14.30
N LYS A 5 2.72 19.26 13.64
CA LYS A 5 3.24 18.01 13.09
C LYS A 5 3.38 17.10 14.29
N LEU A 6 2.53 16.08 14.38
CA LEU A 6 2.91 14.81 14.98
C LEU A 6 4.19 14.36 14.26
N ALA A 7 5.33 14.84 14.76
CA ALA A 7 6.66 14.44 14.34
C ALA A 7 6.95 13.08 14.98
N VAL A 8 6.08 12.11 14.68
CA VAL A 8 6.39 10.72 14.93
C VAL A 8 7.51 10.40 13.94
N ASP A 9 8.71 10.21 14.45
CA ASP A 9 9.86 9.74 13.68
C ASP A 9 9.64 8.27 13.32
N THR A 10 8.78 8.05 12.32
CA THR A 10 8.37 6.71 11.85
C THR A 10 9.55 5.88 11.34
N ASP A 11 10.68 6.52 11.03
CA ASP A 11 11.86 5.88 10.45
C ASP A 11 12.59 5.00 11.44
N ARG A 12 12.40 5.25 12.74
CA ARG A 12 13.14 4.59 13.81
C ARG A 12 12.26 3.67 14.65
N LEU A 13 10.96 3.67 14.40
CA LEU A 13 10.03 2.80 15.08
C LEU A 13 10.25 1.34 14.64
N PRO A 14 10.30 0.39 15.59
CA PRO A 14 10.18 -1.03 15.29
C PRO A 14 8.88 -1.34 14.55
N THR A 15 8.88 -2.40 13.75
CA THR A 15 7.70 -2.83 12.99
C THR A 15 6.45 -3.02 13.87
N ALA A 16 6.60 -3.56 15.08
CA ALA A 16 5.48 -3.72 16.01
C ALA A 16 4.89 -2.38 16.46
N GLU A 17 5.74 -1.37 16.70
CA GLU A 17 5.30 -0.02 17.06
C GLU A 17 4.65 0.69 15.86
N LEU A 18 5.11 0.44 14.63
CA LEU A 18 4.46 0.94 13.42
C LEU A 18 3.07 0.32 13.22
N VAL A 19 2.89 -0.98 13.50
CA VAL A 19 1.57 -1.63 13.47
C VAL A 19 0.67 -1.05 14.56
N ALA A 20 1.19 -0.83 15.78
CA ALA A 20 0.44 -0.22 16.86
C ALA A 20 0.02 1.22 16.52
N LEU A 21 0.92 2.01 15.92
CA LEU A 21 0.61 3.35 15.42
C LEU A 21 -0.46 3.30 14.33
N PHE A 22 -0.33 2.40 13.34
CA PHE A 22 -1.31 2.25 12.27
C PHE A 22 -2.73 2.06 12.81
N ALA A 23 -2.88 1.28 13.89
CA ALA A 23 -4.15 1.02 14.52
C ALA A 23 -4.82 2.28 15.13
N THR A 24 -4.07 3.35 15.39
CA THR A 24 -4.60 4.62 15.90
C THR A 24 -4.91 5.65 14.81
N LEU A 25 -4.53 5.38 13.56
CA LEU A 25 -4.68 6.33 12.46
C LEU A 25 -6.05 6.25 11.80
N GLU A 26 -6.44 7.32 11.13
CA GLU A 26 -7.68 7.38 10.35
C GLU A 26 -7.46 6.86 8.91
N CYS A 27 -8.51 6.27 8.35
CA CYS A 27 -8.56 5.97 6.92
C CYS A 27 -8.67 7.29 6.11
N PRO A 28 -7.79 7.54 5.13
CA PRO A 28 -8.00 8.67 4.23
C PRO A 28 -9.25 8.41 3.35
N PRO A 29 -10.06 9.44 3.06
CA PRO A 29 -11.14 9.32 2.09
C PRO A 29 -10.56 9.07 0.69
N ILE A 30 -11.33 8.45 -0.20
CA ILE A 30 -10.81 7.98 -1.49
C ILE A 30 -10.27 9.14 -2.34
N GLU A 31 -10.96 10.29 -2.29
CA GLU A 31 -10.63 11.50 -3.03
C GLU A 31 -9.34 12.19 -2.55
N GLU A 32 -8.97 12.01 -1.28
CA GLU A 32 -7.70 12.53 -0.75
C GLU A 32 -6.51 11.82 -1.40
N MET A 33 -6.69 10.57 -1.85
CA MET A 33 -5.62 9.75 -2.41
C MET A 33 -5.39 9.97 -3.92
N ASP A 34 -5.90 11.04 -4.53
CA ASP A 34 -5.69 11.34 -5.96
C ASP A 34 -4.30 11.96 -6.22
N GLY A 35 -3.45 11.27 -6.99
CA GLY A 35 -2.12 11.74 -7.37
C GLY A 35 -0.98 10.77 -7.07
N GLU A 36 0.25 11.28 -7.11
CA GLU A 36 1.49 10.52 -6.88
C GLU A 36 2.11 10.83 -5.51
N TYR A 37 2.57 9.77 -4.85
CA TYR A 37 3.08 9.76 -3.49
C TYR A 37 4.46 9.11 -3.46
N ALA A 38 5.48 9.87 -3.09
CA ALA A 38 6.83 9.37 -2.90
C ALA A 38 6.80 8.26 -1.85
N ALA A 39 7.41 7.13 -2.17
CA ALA A 39 7.31 5.93 -1.38
C ALA A 39 8.68 5.48 -0.89
N ARG A 40 8.73 5.06 0.37
CA ARG A 40 9.95 4.55 1.00
C ARG A 40 9.60 3.48 2.02
N LEU A 41 10.47 2.46 2.13
CA LEU A 41 10.33 1.45 3.16
C LEU A 41 10.71 2.03 4.53
N LEU A 42 10.04 1.57 5.57
CA LEU A 42 10.41 1.79 6.97
C LEU A 42 11.14 0.56 7.50
N THR A 43 11.41 0.50 8.81
CA THR A 43 12.01 -0.68 9.47
C THR A 43 11.24 -1.96 9.15
N GLN A 44 11.93 -2.93 8.54
CA GLN A 44 11.38 -4.24 8.17
C GLN A 44 11.67 -5.28 9.26
N PRO A 45 10.78 -6.26 9.50
CA PRO A 45 10.92 -7.24 10.58
C PRO A 45 12.09 -8.21 10.41
N ASP A 46 12.50 -8.51 9.15
CA ASP A 46 13.57 -9.45 8.84
C ASP A 46 14.55 -8.87 7.80
N LEU A 47 15.84 -8.77 8.13
CA LEU A 47 16.91 -8.40 7.18
C LEU A 47 17.03 -9.39 6.00
N LEU A 48 16.63 -10.65 6.19
CA LEU A 48 16.68 -11.73 5.18
C LEU A 48 15.34 -12.00 4.49
N ALA A 49 14.19 -11.63 5.08
CA ALA A 49 12.86 -11.81 4.47
C ALA A 49 12.33 -10.54 3.79
N THR A 50 13.16 -9.50 3.71
CA THR A 50 12.86 -8.33 2.90
C THR A 50 12.69 -8.82 1.46
N VAL A 51 11.46 -8.72 0.93
CA VAL A 51 11.03 -8.04 -0.31
C VAL A 51 12.12 -7.61 -1.33
N ALA A 52 13.37 -7.39 -0.92
CA ALA A 52 14.58 -7.13 -1.70
C ALA A 52 14.78 -8.09 -2.89
N GLY A 53 14.40 -9.37 -2.77
CA GLY A 53 14.50 -10.33 -3.87
C GLY A 53 13.41 -10.20 -4.94
N LEU A 54 12.17 -9.83 -4.58
CA LEU A 54 11.03 -9.80 -5.51
C LEU A 54 10.69 -8.40 -6.04
N PHE A 55 10.94 -7.35 -5.27
CA PHE A 55 10.40 -6.01 -5.55
C PHE A 55 11.43 -5.00 -6.03
N SER A 56 12.68 -5.41 -6.29
CA SER A 56 13.70 -4.47 -6.73
C SER A 56 13.99 -3.32 -5.75
N VAL A 57 13.41 -3.29 -4.55
CA VAL A 57 13.60 -2.18 -3.60
C VAL A 57 15.05 -2.08 -3.12
N GLY A 58 15.80 -3.20 -3.20
CA GLY A 58 17.25 -3.25 -3.03
C GLY A 58 18.03 -3.46 -4.33
N ASN A 59 17.39 -3.42 -5.51
CA ASN A 59 18.10 -3.48 -6.79
C ASN A 59 18.48 -2.04 -7.19
N PRO A 60 19.78 -1.67 -7.19
CA PRO A 60 20.21 -0.32 -7.58
C PRO A 60 19.76 0.08 -9.00
N LEU A 61 19.40 -0.89 -9.84
CA LEU A 61 18.93 -0.69 -11.21
C LEU A 61 17.42 -0.44 -11.33
N LEU A 62 16.65 -0.71 -10.27
CA LEU A 62 15.19 -0.55 -10.22
C LEU A 62 14.69 0.08 -8.90
N PRO A 63 15.21 1.24 -8.44
CA PRO A 63 14.72 1.92 -7.25
C PRO A 63 13.20 2.13 -7.28
N TRP A 64 12.52 1.73 -6.20
CA TRP A 64 11.13 2.08 -5.96
C TRP A 64 11.02 3.57 -5.64
N LEU A 65 10.11 4.28 -6.30
CA LEU A 65 10.02 5.74 -6.20
C LEU A 65 8.72 6.21 -5.56
N ALA A 66 7.59 5.72 -6.06
CA ALA A 66 6.29 6.23 -5.66
C ALA A 66 5.18 5.19 -5.84
N LYS A 67 4.04 5.48 -5.23
CA LYS A 67 2.73 4.93 -5.61
C LYS A 67 1.89 6.08 -6.16
N ALA A 68 1.03 5.79 -7.11
CA ALA A 68 0.06 6.77 -7.58
C ALA A 68 -1.33 6.15 -7.61
N PHE A 69 -2.34 6.95 -7.29
CA PHE A 69 -3.73 6.51 -7.26
C PHE A 69 -4.65 7.53 -7.93
N ARG A 70 -5.83 7.05 -8.31
CA ARG A 70 -6.96 7.87 -8.71
C ARG A 70 -8.26 7.26 -8.16
N PRO A 71 -9.22 8.07 -7.71
CA PRO A 71 -10.58 7.61 -7.47
C PRO A 71 -11.24 7.10 -8.76
N VAL A 72 -12.16 6.15 -8.59
CA VAL A 72 -13.10 5.69 -9.63
C VAL A 72 -14.52 6.06 -9.20
N ASP A 73 -14.83 5.83 -7.94
CA ASP A 73 -16.08 6.20 -7.27
C ASP A 73 -15.79 6.58 -5.81
N ALA A 74 -16.83 6.67 -4.97
CA ALA A 74 -16.73 7.10 -3.58
C ALA A 74 -15.98 6.11 -2.65
N GLU A 75 -15.82 4.84 -3.06
CA GLU A 75 -15.21 3.81 -2.21
C GLU A 75 -14.09 3.04 -2.91
N SER A 76 -13.92 3.23 -4.22
CA SER A 76 -12.98 2.47 -5.04
C SER A 76 -12.16 3.34 -5.98
N GLY A 77 -11.00 2.82 -6.36
CA GLY A 77 -10.06 3.51 -7.23
C GLY A 77 -9.11 2.58 -7.95
N ARG A 78 -8.07 3.18 -8.53
CA ARG A 78 -6.98 2.50 -9.22
C ARG A 78 -5.65 3.06 -8.80
N GLY A 79 -4.60 2.24 -8.94
CA GLY A 79 -3.25 2.70 -8.73
C GLY A 79 -2.19 1.89 -9.45
N TYR A 80 -0.96 2.38 -9.39
CA TYR A 80 0.25 1.65 -9.75
C TYR A 80 1.45 2.12 -8.90
N ASN A 81 2.55 1.38 -8.96
CA ASN A 81 3.84 1.80 -8.40
C ASN A 81 4.73 2.37 -9.51
N THR A 82 5.66 3.26 -9.18
CA THR A 82 6.68 3.75 -10.10
C THR A 82 8.08 3.40 -9.65
N PHE A 83 8.94 3.13 -10.62
CA PHE A 83 10.32 2.72 -10.41
C PHE A 83 11.25 3.48 -11.35
N ARG A 84 12.52 3.60 -10.99
CA ARG A 84 13.57 4.11 -11.89
C ARG A 84 14.23 2.96 -12.62
N GLN A 85 14.01 2.83 -13.93
CA GLN A 85 14.62 1.80 -14.76
C GLN A 85 15.44 2.44 -15.88
N PHE A 86 16.76 2.18 -15.93
CA PHE A 86 17.67 2.73 -16.96
C PHE A 86 17.51 4.25 -17.17
N GLY A 87 17.45 5.01 -16.06
CA GLY A 87 17.30 6.47 -16.08
C GLY A 87 15.89 6.99 -16.38
N ARG A 88 14.91 6.12 -16.63
CA ARG A 88 13.51 6.50 -16.90
C ARG A 88 12.61 6.10 -15.75
N VAL A 89 11.54 6.86 -15.54
CA VAL A 89 10.46 6.46 -14.61
C VAL A 89 9.50 5.53 -15.35
N VAL A 90 9.25 4.35 -14.80
CA VAL A 90 8.34 3.34 -15.37
C VAL A 90 7.21 3.01 -14.38
N GLN A 91 5.99 2.85 -14.88
CA GLN A 91 4.83 2.41 -14.11
C GLN A 91 4.78 0.87 -14.08
N ARG A 92 4.56 0.28 -12.91
CA ARG A 92 4.47 -1.18 -12.70
C ARG A 92 3.47 -1.51 -11.61
N TYR A 93 3.13 -2.79 -11.51
CA TYR A 93 2.31 -3.33 -10.41
C TYR A 93 0.98 -2.58 -10.24
N PRO A 94 0.09 -2.65 -11.26
CA PRO A 94 -1.27 -2.12 -11.15
C PRO A 94 -2.02 -2.75 -9.98
N MET A 95 -2.82 -1.93 -9.31
CA MET A 95 -3.75 -2.36 -8.27
C MET A 95 -5.11 -1.67 -8.45
N ILE A 96 -6.15 -2.31 -7.91
CA ILE A 96 -7.38 -1.58 -7.55
C ILE A 96 -7.22 -1.06 -6.13
N THR A 97 -7.95 0.00 -5.78
CA THR A 97 -8.00 0.50 -4.42
C THR A 97 -9.42 0.47 -3.88
N ARG A 98 -9.56 0.31 -2.57
CA ARG A 98 -10.86 0.22 -1.89
C ARG A 98 -10.77 0.63 -0.42
N ILE A 99 -11.76 1.34 0.09
CA ILE A 99 -11.94 1.47 1.55
C ILE A 99 -12.59 0.20 2.10
N ALA A 100 -11.92 -0.47 3.03
CA ALA A 100 -12.41 -1.71 3.64
C ALA A 100 -11.83 -1.92 5.05
N PRO A 101 -12.34 -2.88 5.83
CA PRO A 101 -11.77 -3.23 7.14
C PRO A 101 -10.33 -3.74 7.05
N SER A 102 -9.45 -3.17 7.87
CA SER A 102 -8.05 -3.57 8.01
C SER A 102 -7.93 -4.97 8.62
N ARG A 103 -6.92 -5.74 8.20
CA ARG A 103 -6.62 -7.04 8.83
C ARG A 103 -6.07 -6.92 10.26
N PHE A 104 -5.53 -5.76 10.62
CA PHE A 104 -4.80 -5.59 11.87
C PHE A 104 -5.73 -5.25 13.04
N ASP A 105 -6.84 -4.56 12.78
CA ASP A 105 -7.77 -4.08 13.81
C ASP A 105 -9.25 -4.06 13.40
N GLY A 106 -9.59 -4.42 12.15
CA GLY A 106 -10.96 -4.37 11.63
C GLY A 106 -11.52 -2.96 11.37
N LEU A 107 -10.76 -1.90 11.63
CA LEU A 107 -11.18 -0.53 11.35
C LEU A 107 -10.89 -0.17 9.87
N PRO A 108 -11.58 0.82 9.29
CA PRO A 108 -11.38 1.18 7.89
C PRO A 108 -9.92 1.50 7.53
N ALA A 109 -9.46 1.05 6.37
CA ALA A 109 -8.18 1.38 5.77
C ALA A 109 -8.32 1.53 4.25
N TYR A 110 -7.37 2.22 3.63
CA TYR A 110 -7.29 2.33 2.17
C TYR A 110 -6.48 1.13 1.64
N HIS A 111 -7.16 0.14 1.07
CA HIS A 111 -6.54 -1.08 0.57
C HIS A 111 -6.02 -0.92 -0.86
N LEU A 112 -4.86 -1.49 -1.14
CA LEU A 112 -4.28 -1.66 -2.47
C LEU A 112 -4.27 -3.15 -2.78
N ILE A 113 -5.05 -3.58 -3.77
CA ILE A 113 -5.27 -5.00 -4.07
C ILE A 113 -4.68 -5.31 -5.44
N TYR A 114 -3.50 -5.95 -5.43
CA TYR A 114 -2.75 -6.25 -6.65
C TYR A 114 -3.27 -7.50 -7.39
N GLY A 115 -3.94 -8.40 -6.66
CA GLY A 115 -4.52 -9.64 -7.20
C GLY A 115 -5.47 -9.43 -8.38
N ALA A 116 -6.05 -8.23 -8.51
CA ALA A 116 -6.93 -7.85 -9.60
C ALA A 116 -6.26 -7.84 -10.99
N PHE A 117 -4.93 -7.86 -11.05
CA PHE A 117 -4.17 -7.73 -12.30
C PHE A 117 -3.17 -8.87 -12.52
N HIS A 118 -2.83 -9.11 -13.78
CA HIS A 118 -1.70 -9.96 -14.18
C HIS A 118 -0.39 -9.21 -13.92
N SER A 119 0.23 -9.45 -12.77
CA SER A 119 1.51 -8.89 -12.36
C SER A 119 2.12 -9.73 -11.25
N LEU A 120 3.43 -9.61 -11.03
CA LEU A 120 4.14 -10.33 -9.95
C LEU A 120 3.48 -10.09 -8.58
N CYS A 121 3.11 -8.85 -8.26
CA CYS A 121 2.44 -8.52 -6.99
C CYS A 121 1.05 -9.17 -6.89
N GLY A 122 0.35 -9.29 -8.02
CA GLY A 122 -0.90 -10.03 -8.08
C GLY A 122 -0.70 -11.53 -7.92
N ASP A 123 0.37 -12.10 -8.47
CA ASP A 123 0.69 -13.53 -8.40
C ASP A 123 1.07 -13.99 -6.99
N ILE A 124 1.66 -13.11 -6.18
CA ILE A 124 2.04 -13.40 -4.78
C ILE A 124 1.00 -12.95 -3.75
N HIS A 125 -0.19 -12.54 -4.19
CA HIS A 125 -1.28 -12.07 -3.34
C HIS A 125 -0.90 -10.89 -2.45
N MET A 126 -0.14 -9.94 -3.00
CA MET A 126 0.18 -8.72 -2.28
C MET A 126 -1.08 -7.88 -2.03
N VAL A 127 -1.20 -7.39 -0.81
CA VAL A 127 -2.17 -6.38 -0.39
C VAL A 127 -1.46 -5.39 0.51
N ASP A 128 -1.62 -4.10 0.21
CA ASP A 128 -1.18 -3.04 1.11
C ASP A 128 -2.41 -2.37 1.76
N GLU A 129 -2.25 -1.87 2.97
CA GLU A 129 -3.25 -1.11 3.72
C GLU A 129 -2.64 0.22 4.12
N VAL A 130 -3.35 1.33 3.90
CA VAL A 130 -2.84 2.69 4.12
C VAL A 130 -3.77 3.48 5.04
N ARG A 131 -3.17 4.23 5.97
CA ARG A 131 -3.84 5.20 6.85
C ARG A 131 -3.06 6.50 6.98
N ARG A 132 -3.77 7.58 7.31
CA ARG A 132 -3.24 8.95 7.32
C ARG A 132 -2.54 9.25 8.64
N VAL A 133 -1.26 9.63 8.56
CA VAL A 133 -0.48 10.12 9.71
C VAL A 133 -0.73 11.61 9.92
N SER A 134 -0.67 12.37 8.83
CA SER A 134 -0.96 13.80 8.78
C SER A 134 -1.32 14.18 7.34
N PRO A 135 -1.83 15.39 7.05
CA PRO A 135 -2.14 15.80 5.68
C PRO A 135 -0.96 15.59 4.73
N GLY A 136 -1.14 14.75 3.71
CA GLY A 136 -0.10 14.42 2.73
C GLY A 136 0.95 13.40 3.20
N VAL A 137 0.83 12.81 4.39
CA VAL A 137 1.74 11.77 4.89
C VAL A 137 0.94 10.56 5.39
N TYR A 138 1.26 9.38 4.87
CA TYR A 138 0.50 8.17 5.13
C TYR A 138 1.42 7.01 5.50
N LEU A 139 0.99 6.22 6.47
CA LEU A 139 1.62 4.97 6.86
C LEU A 139 0.92 3.83 6.12
N GLY A 140 1.72 3.02 5.44
CA GLY A 140 1.28 1.82 4.76
C GLY A 140 1.85 0.56 5.39
N ILE A 141 1.07 -0.52 5.38
CA ILE A 141 1.53 -1.85 5.75
C ILE A 141 1.24 -2.79 4.60
N GLY A 142 2.30 -3.28 3.96
CA GLY A 142 2.23 -4.31 2.93
C GLY A 142 2.20 -5.71 3.54
N THR A 143 1.55 -6.62 2.86
CA THR A 143 1.57 -8.05 3.16
C THR A 143 1.53 -8.83 1.86
N TRP A 144 2.06 -10.06 1.85
CA TRP A 144 1.95 -10.96 0.71
C TRP A 144 2.13 -12.39 1.18
N GLY A 145 1.77 -13.35 0.33
CA GLY A 145 2.03 -14.76 0.60
C GLY A 145 0.89 -15.69 0.25
N PHE A 146 1.23 -16.97 0.25
CA PHE A 146 0.33 -18.05 -0.14
C PHE A 146 -0.39 -18.67 1.05
N THR A 147 0.13 -18.50 2.26
CA THR A 147 -0.50 -18.93 3.52
C THR A 147 -0.95 -17.74 4.38
N ASP A 148 -1.87 -17.96 5.33
CA ASP A 148 -2.33 -16.93 6.26
C ASP A 148 -1.19 -16.39 7.12
N GLY A 149 -0.30 -17.27 7.60
CA GLY A 149 0.87 -16.86 8.37
C GLY A 149 1.86 -16.00 7.58
N GLN A 150 1.98 -16.20 6.26
CA GLN A 150 2.78 -15.30 5.42
C GLN A 150 2.08 -13.96 5.21
N ARG A 151 0.77 -13.99 4.94
CA ARG A 151 -0.07 -12.80 4.76
C ARG A 151 -0.26 -11.99 6.05
N ALA A 152 0.12 -12.52 7.21
CA ALA A 152 0.12 -11.79 8.48
C ALA A 152 1.40 -10.99 8.73
N LYS A 153 2.48 -11.19 7.94
CA LYS A 153 3.77 -10.51 8.17
C LYS A 153 3.73 -9.06 7.64
N PRO A 154 3.81 -8.05 8.51
CA PRO A 154 3.72 -6.65 8.11
C PRO A 154 5.01 -6.16 7.45
N LEU A 155 4.87 -5.38 6.39
CA LEU A 155 5.97 -4.73 5.65
C LEU A 155 5.69 -3.22 5.61
N PRO A 156 6.13 -2.46 6.62
CA PRO A 156 5.76 -1.05 6.73
C PRO A 156 6.46 -0.18 5.68
N PHE A 157 5.74 0.83 5.20
CA PHE A 157 6.26 1.84 4.27
C PHE A 157 5.58 3.20 4.54
N LEU A 158 6.19 4.27 4.05
CA LEU A 158 5.62 5.61 4.11
C LEU A 158 5.29 6.09 2.69
N LEU A 159 4.22 6.88 2.60
CA LEU A 159 3.82 7.62 1.41
C LEU A 159 3.77 9.11 1.73
N GLU A 160 4.39 9.94 0.89
CA GLU A 160 4.41 11.39 1.02
C GLU A 160 3.89 12.03 -0.27
N ALA A 161 2.84 12.85 -0.19
CA ALA A 161 2.22 13.49 -1.34
C ALA A 161 3.22 14.37 -2.09
N THR A 162 3.30 14.20 -3.42
CA THR A 162 4.24 14.96 -4.25
C THR A 162 3.59 16.14 -4.96
N GLY A 163 2.26 16.18 -5.02
CA GLY A 163 1.48 17.10 -5.85
C GLY A 163 1.50 16.76 -7.35
N ALA A 164 2.22 15.71 -7.78
CA ALA A 164 2.17 15.25 -9.15
C ALA A 164 0.90 14.43 -9.42
N ALA A 165 0.39 14.55 -10.65
CA ALA A 165 -0.85 13.91 -11.06
C ALA A 165 -0.68 12.41 -11.39
N TYR A 166 -1.78 11.67 -11.29
CA TYR A 166 -1.88 10.31 -11.82
C TYR A 166 -1.68 10.29 -13.34
N ARG A 167 -0.84 9.38 -13.84
CA ARG A 167 -0.37 9.37 -15.24
C ARG A 167 -1.20 8.49 -16.17
N GLY A 168 -2.19 7.80 -15.64
CA GLY A 168 -3.08 6.94 -16.40
C GLY A 168 -2.97 5.46 -16.05
N ASP A 169 -4.06 4.77 -16.34
CA ASP A 169 -4.28 3.37 -16.02
C ASP A 169 -3.32 2.45 -16.79
N ILE A 170 -2.79 1.43 -16.09
CA ILE A 170 -1.94 0.39 -16.71
C ILE A 170 -2.46 -1.02 -16.37
N GLY A 171 -1.88 -2.03 -17.03
CA GLY A 171 -2.05 -3.43 -16.66
C GLY A 171 -3.25 -4.14 -17.30
N ARG A 172 -3.17 -5.48 -17.31
CA ARG A 172 -4.25 -6.36 -17.75
C ARG A 172 -5.00 -6.92 -16.54
N ARG A 173 -6.29 -6.62 -16.42
CA ARG A 173 -7.14 -7.13 -15.34
C ARG A 173 -7.34 -8.65 -15.48
N ARG A 174 -7.38 -9.37 -14.35
CA ARG A 174 -7.75 -10.79 -14.34
C ARG A 174 -9.26 -10.94 -14.55
N SER A 175 -9.65 -11.82 -15.46
CA SER A 175 -11.07 -12.12 -15.69
C SER A 175 -11.67 -12.77 -14.45
N GLY A 176 -12.88 -12.37 -14.07
CA GLY A 176 -13.62 -12.94 -12.94
C GLY A 176 -13.05 -12.64 -11.55
N PHE A 177 -12.06 -11.75 -11.42
CA PHE A 177 -11.54 -11.37 -10.10
C PHE A 177 -12.59 -10.59 -9.31
N VAL A 178 -12.89 -11.07 -8.11
CA VAL A 178 -13.77 -10.44 -7.13
C VAL A 178 -13.01 -10.31 -5.82
N VAL A 179 -13.05 -9.14 -5.20
CA VAL A 179 -12.46 -8.93 -3.87
C VAL A 179 -13.23 -9.78 -2.86
N SER A 180 -12.51 -10.60 -2.11
CA SER A 180 -13.08 -11.56 -1.17
C SER A 180 -12.33 -11.55 0.16
N PRO A 181 -12.79 -12.31 1.17
CA PRO A 181 -12.03 -12.56 2.39
C PRO A 181 -10.60 -13.09 2.17
N ARG A 182 -10.32 -13.70 1.02
CA ARG A 182 -8.96 -14.10 0.67
C ARG A 182 -7.99 -12.92 0.64
N GLU A 183 -8.42 -11.80 0.07
CA GLU A 183 -7.60 -10.58 -0.04
C GLU A 183 -7.76 -9.68 1.19
N ILE A 184 -8.98 -9.62 1.76
CA ILE A 184 -9.33 -8.79 2.91
C ILE A 184 -10.03 -9.68 3.95
N PRO A 185 -9.26 -10.37 4.82
CA PRO A 185 -9.82 -11.33 5.78
C PRO A 185 -10.92 -10.77 6.68
N ALA A 186 -10.81 -9.49 7.04
CA ALA A 186 -11.78 -8.82 7.91
C ALA A 186 -13.18 -8.62 7.28
N LEU A 187 -13.37 -8.90 5.98
CA LEU A 187 -14.70 -8.90 5.34
C LEU A 187 -15.63 -10.00 5.84
N GLU A 188 -15.13 -11.04 6.51
CA GLU A 188 -15.97 -12.11 7.09
C GLU A 188 -16.86 -11.61 8.24
N GLY A 189 -16.51 -10.48 8.87
CA GLY A 189 -17.23 -9.92 10.01
C GLY A 189 -18.56 -9.23 9.67
N ASP A 190 -18.84 -8.97 8.39
CA ASP A 190 -19.98 -8.15 7.93
C ASP A 190 -21.26 -8.98 7.65
N ARG A 191 -21.28 -10.25 8.09
CA ARG A 191 -22.52 -11.04 8.19
C ARG A 191 -23.06 -10.97 9.62
N ARG A 192 -23.75 -9.90 9.97
CA ARG A 192 -24.72 -9.90 11.07
C ARG A 192 -25.96 -9.12 10.67
#